data_AF-A0A2N2KFB8-F1
#
_entry.id   AF-A0A2N2KFB8-F1
#
_cell.length_a   1.000
_cell.length_b   1.000
_cell.length_c   1.000
_cell.angle_alpha   90.00
_cell.angle_beta   90.00
_cell.angle_gamma   90.00
#
_symmetry.space_group_name_H-M   'P 1'
#
loop_
_entity.id
_entity.type
_entity.pdbx_description
1 polymer ?
#
loop_
_entity_poly.entity_id
_entity_poly.type
_entity_poly.pdbx_seq_one_letter_code
_entity_poly.pdbx_strand_id
1 'polypeptide(L)'
;MRQLEFVDHYDIHHVVSFELIKSRSALPVSLLEKADLFIYQPLSSKYGMYASDSIQAMLSDQCRRISFPYVYNDAMWPFAPSGSGPKGQEILQNMHSMGWRVEEIIYAFCSLSLDCEFERRFESSLAILRSHEQATTVKAADYILNGISEKKMFLTQSHPTSHVFVHCVNQILSLLGHDPLPSSQPFSLNEAGLPQQWPITPYEMEHYDFTYVDQCEPGWEEFYSNEIRKFMIGASKEGVNHPGDTSI
;
A
#
# COMPACT_ATOMS: atom_id res chain seq x y z
N MET A 1 -21.31 -10.17 -23.66
CA MET A 1 -20.71 -9.01 -22.97
C MET A 1 -19.27 -9.39 -22.70
N ARG A 2 -18.31 -8.80 -23.44
CA ARG A 2 -16.96 -9.37 -23.65
C ARG A 2 -15.97 -8.95 -22.56
N GLN A 3 -16.06 -9.60 -21.40
CA GLN A 3 -15.02 -9.55 -20.36
C GLN A 3 -14.04 -10.74 -20.46
N LEU A 4 -14.27 -11.60 -21.44
CA LEU A 4 -13.57 -12.86 -21.66
C LEU A 4 -12.24 -12.70 -22.42
N GLU A 5 -11.99 -11.56 -23.10
CA GLU A 5 -10.87 -11.48 -24.04
C GLU A 5 -9.48 -11.64 -23.37
N PHE A 6 -9.16 -10.95 -22.27
CA PHE A 6 -7.83 -11.09 -21.68
C PHE A 6 -7.57 -12.51 -21.13
N VAL A 7 -8.48 -13.02 -20.31
CA VAL A 7 -8.32 -14.34 -19.67
C VAL A 7 -8.43 -15.51 -20.65
N ASP A 8 -9.08 -15.31 -21.80
CA ASP A 8 -9.14 -16.32 -22.86
C ASP A 8 -7.89 -16.28 -23.77
N HIS A 9 -7.15 -15.17 -23.81
CA HIS A 9 -5.95 -15.03 -24.63
C HIS A 9 -4.66 -15.47 -23.95
N TYR A 10 -4.63 -15.51 -22.61
CA TYR A 10 -3.42 -15.80 -21.84
C TYR A 10 -3.60 -17.03 -20.94
N ASP A 11 -2.60 -17.92 -20.93
CA ASP A 11 -2.42 -18.90 -19.85
C ASP A 11 -1.76 -18.20 -18.66
N ILE A 12 -2.51 -18.01 -17.57
CA ILE A 12 -2.12 -17.14 -16.47
C ILE A 12 -1.44 -17.95 -15.36
N HIS A 13 -0.20 -17.56 -15.03
CA HIS A 13 0.56 -18.12 -13.93
C HIS A 13 0.91 -17.05 -12.90
N HIS A 14 0.56 -17.30 -11.63
CA HIS A 14 0.86 -16.38 -10.54
C HIS A 14 2.15 -16.77 -9.81
N VAL A 15 3.07 -15.82 -9.68
CA VAL A 15 4.31 -15.98 -8.90
C VAL A 15 4.28 -14.98 -7.76
N VAL A 16 4.13 -15.47 -6.52
CA VAL A 16 4.04 -14.64 -5.32
C VAL A 16 5.43 -14.46 -4.72
N SER A 17 6.13 -13.39 -5.11
CA SER A 17 7.52 -13.14 -4.71
C SER A 17 7.72 -13.14 -3.19
N PHE A 18 6.76 -12.60 -2.43
CA PHE A 18 6.82 -12.57 -0.96
C PHE A 18 6.96 -13.97 -0.35
N GLU A 19 6.15 -14.93 -0.80
CA GLU A 19 6.20 -16.30 -0.29
C GLU A 19 7.51 -16.98 -0.69
N LEU A 20 7.96 -16.80 -1.94
CA LEU A 20 9.23 -17.36 -2.40
C LEU A 20 10.44 -16.82 -1.61
N ILE A 21 10.46 -15.51 -1.33
CA ILE A 21 11.51 -14.88 -0.52
C ILE A 21 11.49 -15.45 0.90
N LYS A 22 10.30 -15.51 1.52
CA LYS A 22 10.12 -15.98 2.89
C LYS A 22 10.52 -17.45 3.05
N SER A 23 10.15 -18.30 2.09
CA SER A 23 10.48 -19.73 2.10
C SER A 23 11.86 -20.03 1.51
N ARG A 24 12.57 -19.03 0.96
CA ARG A 24 13.80 -19.18 0.17
C ARG A 24 13.65 -20.22 -0.95
N SER A 25 12.48 -20.26 -1.57
CA SER A 25 12.17 -21.20 -2.65
C SER A 25 12.74 -20.72 -3.98
N ALA A 26 13.09 -21.66 -4.85
CA ALA A 26 13.59 -21.35 -6.18
C ALA A 26 12.52 -20.66 -7.04
N LEU A 27 12.96 -19.80 -7.95
CA LEU A 27 12.09 -19.23 -8.98
C LEU A 27 11.66 -20.31 -10.00
N PRO A 28 10.45 -20.22 -10.57
CA PRO A 28 10.01 -21.14 -11.61
C PRO A 28 10.64 -20.77 -12.96
N VAL A 29 11.95 -20.99 -13.12
CA VAL A 29 12.74 -20.55 -14.29
C VAL A 29 12.13 -21.00 -15.61
N SER A 30 11.70 -22.26 -15.72
CA SER A 30 11.10 -22.79 -16.95
C SER A 30 9.79 -22.12 -17.37
N LEU A 31 9.08 -21.51 -16.41
CA LEU A 31 7.90 -20.70 -16.68
C LEU A 31 8.32 -19.31 -17.16
N LEU A 32 9.27 -18.67 -16.46
CA LEU A 32 9.77 -17.34 -16.78
C LEU A 32 10.37 -17.28 -18.20
N GLU A 33 11.19 -18.26 -18.58
CA GLU A 33 11.81 -18.34 -19.91
C GLU A 33 10.80 -18.43 -21.06
N LYS A 34 9.58 -18.93 -20.79
CA LYS A 34 8.51 -19.13 -21.77
C LYS A 34 7.45 -18.04 -21.73
N ALA A 35 7.54 -17.09 -20.81
CA ALA A 35 6.53 -16.05 -20.68
C ALA A 35 6.52 -15.13 -21.90
N ASP A 36 5.35 -14.94 -22.51
CA ASP A 36 5.14 -13.93 -23.56
C ASP A 36 4.84 -12.55 -22.98
N LEU A 37 4.30 -12.52 -21.75
CA LEU A 37 3.93 -11.31 -21.03
C LEU A 37 4.31 -11.46 -19.55
N PHE A 38 5.04 -10.48 -19.04
CA PHE A 38 5.42 -10.36 -17.63
C PHE A 38 4.87 -9.07 -17.03
N ILE A 39 3.88 -9.21 -16.15
CA ILE A 39 3.29 -8.10 -15.38
C ILE A 39 3.84 -8.16 -13.95
N TYR A 40 4.46 -7.08 -13.48
CA TYR A 40 5.20 -7.14 -12.21
C TYR A 40 5.27 -5.81 -11.46
N GLN A 41 5.49 -5.90 -10.14
CA GLN A 41 5.94 -4.77 -9.32
C GLN A 41 7.47 -4.81 -9.22
N PRO A 42 8.17 -3.68 -9.43
CA PRO A 42 9.61 -3.63 -9.27
C PRO A 42 10.06 -4.04 -7.85
N LEU A 43 11.05 -4.93 -7.78
CA LEU A 43 11.72 -5.35 -6.56
C LEU A 43 13.20 -4.98 -6.67
N SER A 44 13.70 -4.27 -5.65
CA SER A 44 15.08 -3.80 -5.61
C SER A 44 16.12 -4.93 -5.61
N SER A 45 17.34 -4.61 -6.02
CA SER A 45 18.47 -5.54 -6.10
C SER A 45 18.84 -6.21 -4.77
N LYS A 46 18.40 -5.66 -3.62
CA LYS A 46 18.63 -6.25 -2.29
C LYS A 46 18.03 -7.65 -2.14
N TYR A 47 17.01 -7.97 -2.96
CA TYR A 47 16.36 -9.28 -2.97
C TYR A 47 17.09 -10.33 -3.82
N GLY A 48 18.29 -10.04 -4.33
CA GLY A 48 19.12 -11.00 -5.04
C GLY A 48 18.40 -11.61 -6.24
N MET A 49 18.30 -12.94 -6.30
CA MET A 49 17.65 -13.63 -7.43
C MET A 49 16.17 -13.25 -7.61
N TYR A 50 15.48 -12.76 -6.58
CA TYR A 50 14.08 -12.34 -6.64
C TYR A 50 13.92 -10.88 -7.11
N ALA A 51 15.02 -10.14 -7.27
CA ALA A 51 14.98 -8.77 -7.78
C ALA A 51 14.45 -8.74 -9.22
N SER A 52 13.77 -7.65 -9.60
CA SER A 52 13.16 -7.55 -10.92
C SER A 52 14.18 -7.64 -12.05
N ASP A 53 15.38 -7.09 -11.89
CA ASP A 53 16.42 -7.18 -12.92
C ASP A 53 16.92 -8.62 -13.09
N SER A 54 17.01 -9.39 -11.99
CA SER A 54 17.37 -10.80 -12.04
C SER A 54 16.30 -11.65 -12.72
N ILE A 55 15.02 -11.41 -12.43
CA ILE A 55 13.90 -12.10 -13.10
C ILE A 55 13.85 -11.72 -14.58
N GLN A 56 13.98 -10.43 -14.91
CA GLN A 56 13.93 -9.95 -16.28
C GLN A 56 15.05 -10.52 -17.15
N ALA A 57 16.23 -10.79 -16.58
CA ALA A 57 17.34 -11.45 -17.28
C ALA A 57 17.04 -12.92 -17.66
N MET A 58 16.02 -13.55 -17.06
CA MET A 58 15.57 -14.90 -17.39
C MET A 58 14.48 -14.92 -18.47
N LEU A 59 13.86 -13.78 -18.76
CA LEU A 59 12.78 -13.69 -19.73
C LEU A 59 13.34 -13.70 -21.15
N SER A 60 12.56 -14.23 -22.09
CA SER A 60 12.83 -14.07 -23.53
C SER A 60 12.92 -12.58 -23.91
N ASP A 61 13.75 -12.26 -24.90
CA ASP A 61 13.81 -10.92 -25.50
C ASP A 61 12.49 -10.50 -26.17
N GLN A 62 11.65 -11.49 -26.53
CA GLN A 62 10.31 -11.26 -27.07
C GLN A 62 9.25 -11.08 -25.97
N CYS A 63 9.58 -11.37 -24.70
CA CYS A 63 8.63 -11.21 -23.59
C CYS A 63 8.30 -9.73 -23.43
N ARG A 64 7.01 -9.41 -23.55
CA ARG A 64 6.50 -8.09 -23.23
C ARG A 64 6.55 -7.88 -21.71
N ARG A 65 6.97 -6.69 -21.27
CA ARG A 65 7.12 -6.36 -19.85
C ARG A 65 6.24 -5.17 -19.53
N ILE A 66 5.40 -5.29 -18.51
CA ILE A 66 4.53 -4.21 -18.03
C ILE A 66 4.71 -4.11 -16.52
N SER A 67 5.36 -3.06 -16.05
CA SER A 67 5.53 -2.83 -14.62
C SER A 67 4.45 -1.92 -14.07
N PHE A 68 4.04 -2.17 -12.83
CA PHE A 68 3.11 -1.32 -12.08
C PHE A 68 3.66 -1.01 -10.68
N PRO A 69 3.31 0.13 -10.08
CA PRO A 69 3.93 0.55 -8.83
C PRO A 69 3.49 -0.33 -7.67
N TYR A 70 4.40 -0.48 -6.71
CA TYR A 70 4.00 -0.81 -5.34
C TYR A 70 3.27 0.39 -4.76
N VAL A 71 1.96 0.25 -4.59
CA VAL A 71 1.12 1.35 -4.10
C VAL A 71 1.13 1.35 -2.58
N TYR A 72 1.57 2.46 -2.02
CA TYR A 72 1.70 2.68 -0.58
C TYR A 72 1.30 4.11 -0.25
N ASN A 73 0.60 4.30 0.86
CA ASN A 73 0.28 5.61 1.42
C ASN A 73 0.09 5.49 2.95
N ASP A 74 1.02 6.02 3.73
CA ASP A 74 0.95 6.05 5.20
C ASP A 74 0.39 7.35 5.77
N ALA A 75 -0.04 8.28 4.93
CA ALA A 75 -0.65 9.52 5.37
C ALA A 75 -2.15 9.37 5.68
N MET A 76 -2.77 8.30 5.18
CA MET A 76 -4.20 8.03 5.34
C MET A 76 -4.63 7.63 6.75
N TRP A 77 -3.70 7.51 7.71
CA TRP A 77 -4.01 7.18 9.10
C TRP A 77 -3.02 7.83 10.07
N PRO A 78 -3.47 8.40 11.21
CA PRO A 78 -2.61 9.04 12.20
C PRO A 78 -1.47 8.13 12.67
N PHE A 79 -1.78 6.86 12.94
CA PHE A 79 -0.80 5.86 13.37
C PHE A 79 -1.05 4.57 12.60
N ALA A 80 -0.20 4.26 11.63
CA ALA A 80 -0.40 3.06 10.82
C ALA A 80 0.37 1.88 11.44
N PRO A 81 -0.30 0.82 11.95
CA PRO A 81 0.38 -0.36 12.46
C PRO A 81 1.39 -0.90 11.45
N SER A 82 2.63 -1.12 11.88
CA SER A 82 3.63 -1.76 11.04
C SER A 82 4.49 -2.74 11.85
N GLY A 83 5.08 -3.71 11.16
CA GLY A 83 5.95 -4.72 11.78
C GLY A 83 7.21 -4.13 12.44
N SER A 84 7.55 -2.87 12.14
CA SER A 84 8.65 -2.11 12.74
C SER A 84 8.16 -1.01 13.71
N GLY A 85 6.92 -1.11 14.22
CA GLY A 85 6.24 -0.04 14.99
C GLY A 85 5.31 0.81 14.13
N PRO A 86 4.35 1.57 14.69
CA PRO A 86 3.42 2.36 13.89
C PRO A 86 4.14 3.47 13.09
N LYS A 87 3.78 3.70 11.83
CA LYS A 87 4.20 4.91 11.10
C LYS A 87 3.47 6.12 11.69
N GLY A 88 4.14 7.27 11.80
CA GLY A 88 3.68 8.41 12.61
C GLY A 88 4.11 8.33 14.08
N GLN A 89 4.88 7.31 14.46
CA GLN A 89 5.43 7.15 15.81
C GLN A 89 6.35 8.28 16.26
N GLU A 90 6.95 9.04 15.35
CA GLU A 90 7.79 10.18 15.69
C GLU A 90 7.05 11.18 16.59
N ILE A 91 5.74 11.38 16.35
CA ILE A 91 4.88 12.24 17.17
C ILE A 91 4.75 11.64 18.57
N LEU A 92 4.44 10.34 18.66
CA LEU A 92 4.29 9.63 19.94
C LEU A 92 5.60 9.60 20.75
N GLN A 93 6.73 9.37 20.08
CA GLN A 93 8.07 9.37 20.68
C GLN A 93 8.45 10.76 21.18
N ASN A 94 8.18 11.80 20.40
CA ASN A 94 8.45 13.18 20.78
C ASN A 94 7.65 13.57 22.02
N MET A 95 6.34 13.29 22.06
CA MET A 95 5.49 13.55 23.24
C MET A 95 6.01 12.80 24.48
N HIS A 96 6.37 11.52 24.32
CA HIS A 96 6.92 10.73 25.43
C HIS A 96 8.25 11.28 25.94
N SER A 97 9.14 11.71 25.05
CA SER A 97 10.40 12.36 25.43
C SER A 97 10.20 13.70 26.15
N MET A 98 9.07 14.37 25.90
CA MET A 98 8.63 15.56 26.63
C MET A 98 7.97 15.24 27.98
N GLY A 99 7.89 13.96 28.37
CA GLY A 99 7.39 13.52 29.67
C GLY A 99 5.90 13.20 29.71
N TRP A 100 5.21 13.15 28.55
CA TRP A 100 3.80 12.78 28.49
C TRP A 100 3.61 11.29 28.81
N ARG A 101 2.59 10.99 29.60
CA ARG A 101 2.15 9.63 29.90
C ARG A 101 1.31 9.06 28.76
N VAL A 102 1.32 7.74 28.60
CA VAL A 102 0.56 7.03 27.56
C VAL A 102 -0.92 7.43 27.54
N GLU A 103 -1.56 7.51 28.71
CA GLU A 103 -2.98 7.89 28.80
C GLU A 103 -3.23 9.37 28.48
N GLU A 104 -2.24 10.26 28.68
CA GLU A 104 -2.34 11.68 28.26
C GLU A 104 -2.26 11.81 26.73
N ILE A 105 -1.41 11.00 26.10
CA ILE A 105 -1.30 10.93 24.63
C ILE A 105 -2.58 10.37 24.02
N ILE A 106 -3.12 9.28 24.58
CA ILE A 106 -4.40 8.69 24.13
C ILE A 106 -5.53 9.68 24.29
N TYR A 107 -5.62 10.36 25.44
CA TYR A 107 -6.63 11.40 25.65
C TYR A 107 -6.50 12.50 24.60
N ALA A 108 -5.30 13.02 24.36
CA ALA A 108 -5.07 14.08 23.37
C ALA A 108 -5.44 13.68 21.94
N PHE A 109 -5.22 12.41 21.59
CA PHE A 109 -5.61 11.83 20.31
C PHE A 109 -7.14 11.69 20.20
N CYS A 110 -7.80 11.05 21.17
CA CYS A 110 -9.26 10.87 21.15
C CYS A 110 -10.03 12.18 21.25
N SER A 111 -9.45 13.21 21.91
CA SER A 111 -10.03 14.55 21.97
C SER A 111 -9.71 15.42 20.75
N LEU A 112 -9.13 14.85 19.69
CA LEU A 112 -8.78 15.54 18.44
C LEU A 112 -7.85 16.75 18.63
N SER A 113 -7.04 16.75 19.69
CA SER A 113 -6.14 17.87 20.03
C SER A 113 -4.69 17.65 19.63
N LEU A 114 -4.38 16.46 19.11
CA LEU A 114 -3.05 16.12 18.62
C LEU A 114 -2.85 16.54 17.16
N ASP A 115 -1.76 17.22 16.85
CA ASP A 115 -1.32 17.43 15.47
C ASP A 115 -0.66 16.14 14.94
N CYS A 116 -1.28 15.53 13.94
CA CYS A 116 -0.84 14.26 13.35
C CYS A 116 0.06 14.44 12.11
N GLU A 117 0.42 15.70 11.79
CA GLU A 117 1.28 16.11 10.67
C GLU A 117 0.84 15.58 9.29
N PHE A 118 -0.47 15.53 9.03
CA PHE A 118 -1.02 14.91 7.82
C PHE A 118 -0.47 15.50 6.52
N GLU A 119 -0.36 16.82 6.41
CA GLU A 119 0.11 17.48 5.19
C GLU A 119 1.54 17.02 4.85
N ARG A 120 2.46 17.15 5.81
CA ARG A 120 3.86 16.71 5.66
C ARG A 120 3.95 15.23 5.28
N ARG A 121 3.17 14.38 5.95
CA ARG A 121 3.17 12.93 5.72
C ARG A 121 2.60 12.58 4.35
N PHE A 122 1.54 13.26 3.95
CA PHE A 122 0.90 13.08 2.65
C PHE A 122 1.84 13.45 1.51
N GLU A 123 2.47 14.62 1.59
CA GLU A 123 3.47 15.05 0.62
C GLU A 123 4.63 14.05 0.53
N SER A 124 5.11 13.55 1.67
CA SER A 124 6.20 12.56 1.72
C SER A 124 5.79 11.23 1.09
N SER A 125 4.63 10.69 1.45
CA SER A 125 4.09 9.45 0.88
C SER A 125 3.88 9.56 -0.62
N LEU A 126 3.31 10.69 -1.09
CA LEU A 126 3.09 10.94 -2.50
C LEU A 126 4.39 11.11 -3.28
N ALA A 127 5.40 11.76 -2.70
CA ALA A 127 6.72 11.90 -3.31
C ALA A 127 7.40 10.54 -3.49
N ILE A 128 7.30 9.65 -2.48
CA ILE A 128 7.81 8.28 -2.57
C ILE A 128 7.08 7.51 -3.67
N LEU A 129 5.75 7.56 -3.69
CA LEU A 129 4.94 6.88 -4.70
C LEU A 129 5.27 7.38 -6.12
N ARG A 130 5.38 8.69 -6.31
CA ARG A 130 5.78 9.31 -7.59
C ARG A 130 7.18 8.89 -8.01
N SER A 131 8.13 8.85 -7.07
CA SER A 131 9.50 8.38 -7.34
C SER A 131 9.51 6.92 -7.78
N HIS A 132 8.79 6.04 -7.08
CA HIS A 132 8.71 4.62 -7.42
C HIS A 132 8.04 4.39 -8.77
N GLU A 133 6.96 5.09 -9.06
CA GLU A 133 6.25 4.90 -10.33
C GLU A 133 7.01 5.49 -11.52
N GLN A 134 8.02 6.36 -11.36
CA GLN A 134 8.81 6.85 -12.51
C GLN A 134 9.37 5.70 -13.36
N ALA A 135 9.82 4.63 -12.71
CA ALA A 135 10.36 3.43 -13.35
C ALA A 135 9.30 2.44 -13.84
N THR A 136 8.00 2.70 -13.61
CA THR A 136 6.91 1.79 -13.98
C THR A 136 6.20 2.19 -15.26
N THR A 137 5.66 1.22 -16.00
CA THR A 137 4.85 1.49 -17.18
C THR A 137 3.48 2.07 -16.80
N VAL A 138 2.85 1.49 -15.78
CA VAL A 138 1.56 1.92 -15.20
C VAL A 138 1.81 2.98 -14.14
N LYS A 139 0.95 3.99 -14.04
CA LYS A 139 1.02 5.06 -13.02
C LYS A 139 -0.23 5.04 -12.14
N ALA A 140 -0.12 5.46 -10.88
CA ALA A 140 -1.25 5.49 -9.96
C ALA A 140 -1.27 6.72 -9.05
N ALA A 141 -0.16 7.43 -8.87
CA ALA A 141 -0.04 8.52 -7.89
C ALA A 141 -1.08 9.63 -8.09
N ASP A 142 -1.21 10.14 -9.31
CA ASP A 142 -2.14 11.23 -9.59
C ASP A 142 -3.61 10.78 -9.52
N TYR A 143 -3.90 9.52 -9.87
CA TYR A 143 -5.25 8.97 -9.69
C TYR A 143 -5.65 8.90 -8.23
N ILE A 144 -4.73 8.45 -7.38
CA ILE A 144 -4.93 8.39 -5.93
C ILE A 144 -5.11 9.80 -5.37
N LEU A 145 -4.21 10.73 -5.71
CA LEU A 145 -4.28 12.12 -5.26
C LEU A 145 -5.63 12.77 -5.60
N ASN A 146 -6.05 12.63 -6.86
CA ASN A 146 -7.26 13.31 -7.34
C ASN A 146 -8.56 12.70 -6.83
N GLY A 147 -8.54 11.45 -6.35
CA GLY A 147 -9.76 10.77 -5.88
C GLY A 147 -9.79 10.55 -4.37
N ILE A 148 -8.79 10.99 -3.63
CA ILE A 148 -8.66 10.72 -2.19
C ILE A 148 -9.83 11.26 -1.36
N SER A 149 -10.41 12.39 -1.76
CA SER A 149 -11.59 13.00 -1.14
C SER A 149 -12.90 12.34 -1.59
N GLU A 150 -12.92 11.68 -2.74
CA GLU A 150 -14.16 11.17 -3.36
C GLU A 150 -14.37 9.67 -3.18
N LYS A 151 -13.32 8.90 -2.92
CA LYS A 151 -13.38 7.44 -2.83
C LYS A 151 -12.39 6.93 -1.78
N LYS A 152 -12.77 5.84 -1.11
CA LYS A 152 -11.84 5.09 -0.25
C LYS A 152 -10.79 4.40 -1.12
N MET A 153 -9.58 4.97 -1.20
CA MET A 153 -8.47 4.47 -2.03
C MET A 153 -7.67 3.34 -1.39
N PHE A 154 -7.72 3.22 -0.06
CA PHE A 154 -6.94 2.24 0.70
C PHE A 154 -7.75 1.59 1.82
N LEU A 155 -7.43 0.32 2.12
CA LEU A 155 -7.90 -0.45 3.27
C LEU A 155 -6.94 -0.32 4.45
N THR A 156 -5.63 -0.34 4.16
CA THR A 156 -4.50 -0.09 5.07
C THR A 156 -3.40 0.63 4.28
N GLN A 157 -2.29 1.01 4.92
CA GLN A 157 -1.19 1.77 4.25
C GLN A 157 -0.62 1.11 2.98
N SER A 158 -0.69 -0.21 2.89
CA SER A 158 -0.13 -1.00 1.77
C SER A 158 -1.18 -1.83 1.04
N HIS A 159 -2.46 -1.67 1.38
CA HIS A 159 -3.57 -2.41 0.75
C HIS A 159 -4.50 -1.42 0.04
N PRO A 160 -4.28 -1.15 -1.26
CA PRO A 160 -5.20 -0.35 -2.06
C PRO A 160 -6.56 -1.03 -2.19
N THR A 161 -7.61 -0.24 -2.42
CA THR A 161 -8.93 -0.76 -2.77
C THR A 161 -9.02 -1.11 -4.25
N SER A 162 -10.11 -1.76 -4.64
CA SER A 162 -10.41 -2.07 -6.04
C SER A 162 -10.39 -0.84 -6.95
N HIS A 163 -10.67 0.38 -6.44
CA HIS A 163 -10.58 1.61 -7.24
C HIS A 163 -9.19 1.80 -7.86
N VAL A 164 -8.14 1.61 -7.06
CA VAL A 164 -6.76 1.75 -7.50
C VAL A 164 -6.37 0.59 -8.43
N PHE A 165 -6.75 -0.64 -8.09
CA PHE A 165 -6.44 -1.79 -8.95
C PHE A 165 -7.12 -1.70 -10.31
N VAL A 166 -8.39 -1.31 -10.38
CA VAL A 166 -9.11 -1.12 -11.64
C VAL A 166 -8.44 -0.04 -12.50
N HIS A 167 -7.96 1.04 -11.89
CA HIS A 167 -7.19 2.07 -12.58
C HIS A 167 -5.90 1.50 -13.20
N CYS A 168 -5.13 0.72 -12.44
CA CYS A 168 -3.92 0.06 -12.94
C CYS A 168 -4.24 -0.96 -14.04
N VAL A 169 -5.26 -1.80 -13.84
CA VAL A 169 -5.67 -2.83 -14.81
C VAL A 169 -6.12 -2.21 -16.12
N ASN A 170 -6.87 -1.10 -16.11
CA ASN A 170 -7.29 -0.43 -17.34
C ASN A 170 -6.12 0.13 -18.14
N GLN A 171 -5.04 0.58 -17.48
CA GLN A 171 -3.81 0.95 -18.18
C GLN A 171 -3.11 -0.27 -18.79
N ILE A 172 -3.04 -1.39 -18.07
CA ILE A 172 -2.48 -2.65 -18.59
C ILE A 172 -3.26 -3.13 -19.81
N LEU A 173 -4.59 -3.17 -19.73
CA LEU A 173 -5.46 -3.56 -20.85
C LEU A 173 -5.27 -2.65 -22.06
N SER A 174 -5.23 -1.33 -21.85
CA SER A 174 -4.97 -0.37 -22.92
C SER A 174 -3.62 -0.59 -23.59
N LEU A 175 -2.56 -0.84 -22.82
CA LEU A 175 -1.25 -1.18 -23.37
C LEU A 175 -1.31 -2.44 -24.23
N LEU A 176 -2.07 -3.45 -23.81
CA LEU A 176 -2.25 -4.70 -24.53
C LEU A 176 -3.23 -4.61 -25.72
N GLY A 177 -3.90 -3.47 -25.92
CA GLY A 177 -4.87 -3.28 -26.99
C GLY A 177 -6.25 -3.86 -26.69
N HIS A 178 -6.57 -4.10 -25.42
CA HIS A 178 -7.90 -4.53 -24.97
C HIS A 178 -8.77 -3.33 -24.55
N ASP A 179 -10.09 -3.53 -24.62
CA ASP A 179 -11.06 -2.61 -24.04
C ASP A 179 -10.88 -2.51 -22.51
N PRO A 180 -11.16 -1.35 -21.90
CA PRO A 180 -11.13 -1.20 -20.44
C PRO A 180 -12.20 -2.07 -19.78
N LEU A 181 -12.02 -2.34 -18.48
CA LEU A 181 -13.05 -2.99 -17.67
C LEU A 181 -14.37 -2.20 -17.72
N PRO A 182 -15.53 -2.88 -17.79
CA PRO A 182 -16.83 -2.21 -17.87
C PRO A 182 -17.09 -1.32 -16.65
N SER A 183 -17.43 -0.06 -16.88
CA SER A 183 -17.84 0.87 -15.82
C SER A 183 -19.19 0.50 -15.19
N SER A 184 -19.99 -0.35 -15.87
CA SER A 184 -21.31 -0.77 -15.44
C SER A 184 -21.32 -1.94 -14.45
N GLN A 185 -20.16 -2.59 -14.23
CA GLN A 185 -20.04 -3.60 -13.19
C GLN A 185 -19.54 -2.96 -11.89
N PRO A 186 -20.31 -3.02 -10.80
CA PRO A 186 -19.83 -2.56 -9.51
C PRO A 186 -18.78 -3.57 -9.01
N PHE A 187 -17.52 -3.15 -8.97
CA PHE A 187 -16.49 -3.85 -8.20
C PHE A 187 -16.76 -3.59 -6.72
N SER A 188 -16.66 -4.62 -5.89
CA SER A 188 -16.60 -4.47 -4.43
C SER A 188 -15.37 -3.64 -4.04
N LEU A 189 -15.36 -3.11 -2.82
CA LEU A 189 -14.24 -2.32 -2.32
C LEU A 189 -12.91 -3.13 -2.29
N ASN A 190 -12.99 -4.45 -2.16
CA ASN A 190 -11.85 -5.34 -1.97
C ASN A 190 -11.98 -6.63 -2.78
N GLU A 191 -11.99 -6.51 -4.12
CA GLU A 191 -12.04 -7.66 -5.04
C GLU A 191 -10.85 -8.60 -4.86
N ALA A 192 -9.69 -8.06 -4.47
CA ALA A 192 -8.47 -8.81 -4.24
C ALA A 192 -8.49 -9.65 -2.94
N GLY A 193 -9.51 -9.50 -2.08
CA GLY A 193 -9.58 -10.22 -0.82
C GLY A 193 -8.43 -9.89 0.14
N LEU A 194 -7.90 -8.67 0.10
CA LEU A 194 -6.80 -8.23 0.96
C LEU A 194 -7.22 -8.25 2.44
N PRO A 195 -6.30 -8.61 3.35
CA PRO A 195 -6.62 -8.70 4.76
C PRO A 195 -6.65 -7.31 5.42
N GLN A 196 -7.43 -7.23 6.49
CA GLN A 196 -7.56 -6.05 7.36
C GLN A 196 -8.17 -4.82 6.67
N GLN A 197 -8.75 -3.97 7.51
CA GLN A 197 -9.19 -2.64 7.15
C GLN A 197 -9.02 -1.79 8.40
N TRP A 198 -8.38 -0.63 8.25
CA TRP A 198 -8.20 0.29 9.36
C TRP A 198 -9.31 1.35 9.38
N PRO A 199 -9.79 1.72 10.58
CA PRO A 199 -10.87 2.66 10.70
C PRO A 199 -10.43 4.07 10.30
N ILE A 200 -11.30 4.78 9.58
CA ILE A 200 -11.14 6.21 9.32
C ILE A 200 -11.49 6.97 10.59
N THR A 201 -10.64 7.91 11.01
CA THR A 201 -10.89 8.77 12.17
C THR A 201 -11.40 10.15 11.73
N PRO A 202 -11.90 10.98 12.66
CA PRO A 202 -12.26 12.36 12.35
C PRO A 202 -11.11 13.19 11.77
N TYR A 203 -9.86 12.86 12.12
CA TYR A 203 -8.69 13.58 11.65
C TYR A 203 -8.54 13.57 10.12
N GLU A 204 -8.64 12.39 9.51
CA GLU A 204 -8.49 12.26 8.05
C GLU A 204 -9.71 12.80 7.33
N MET A 205 -10.90 12.64 7.91
CA MET A 205 -12.12 13.22 7.37
C MET A 205 -12.03 14.74 7.26
N GLU A 206 -11.55 15.41 8.31
CA GLU A 206 -11.36 16.87 8.34
C GLU A 206 -10.20 17.30 7.42
N HIS A 207 -9.08 16.59 7.45
CA HIS A 207 -7.90 17.00 6.69
C HIS A 207 -8.05 16.81 5.17
N TYR A 208 -8.68 15.73 4.73
CA TYR A 208 -8.81 15.38 3.31
C TYR A 208 -10.19 15.69 2.71
N ASP A 209 -11.10 16.28 3.48
CA ASP A 209 -12.47 16.59 3.07
C ASP A 209 -13.18 15.37 2.44
N PHE A 210 -13.16 14.22 3.12
CA PHE A 210 -13.77 13.00 2.58
C PHE A 210 -15.28 13.18 2.35
N THR A 211 -15.73 12.88 1.13
CA THR A 211 -17.13 12.98 0.68
C THR A 211 -17.84 11.62 0.55
N TYR A 212 -17.09 10.53 0.71
CA TYR A 212 -17.60 9.15 0.62
C TYR A 212 -17.96 8.54 1.98
N VAL A 213 -17.82 9.30 3.07
CA VAL A 213 -18.08 8.87 4.43
C VAL A 213 -18.65 10.05 5.23
N ASP A 214 -19.83 9.87 5.81
CA ASP A 214 -20.51 10.94 6.57
C ASP A 214 -20.15 10.94 8.06
N GLN A 215 -19.53 9.86 8.55
CA GLN A 215 -19.17 9.67 9.96
C GLN A 215 -17.96 8.75 10.09
N CYS A 216 -17.11 9.00 11.08
CA CYS A 216 -15.97 8.13 11.38
C CYS A 216 -16.41 6.68 11.64
N GLU A 217 -15.52 5.73 11.36
CA GLU A 217 -15.86 4.31 11.49
C GLU A 217 -15.96 3.94 12.99
N PRO A 218 -17.04 3.25 13.44
CA PRO A 218 -17.20 2.86 14.84
C PRO A 218 -15.99 2.07 15.37
N GLY A 219 -15.57 2.37 16.60
CA GLY A 219 -14.46 1.67 17.26
C GLY A 219 -13.07 2.20 16.91
N TRP A 220 -12.96 3.30 16.14
CA TRP A 220 -11.66 3.92 15.85
C TRP A 220 -10.89 4.29 17.13
N GLU A 221 -11.56 4.85 18.14
CA GLU A 221 -10.93 5.24 19.41
C GLU A 221 -10.27 4.05 20.11
N GLU A 222 -10.99 2.93 20.21
CA GLU A 222 -10.49 1.71 20.83
C GLU A 222 -9.33 1.12 20.02
N PHE A 223 -9.47 1.07 18.70
CA PHE A 223 -8.43 0.58 17.79
C PHE A 223 -7.12 1.37 18.00
N TYR A 224 -7.16 2.70 17.85
CA TYR A 224 -5.96 3.53 17.95
C TYR A 224 -5.42 3.64 19.37
N SER A 225 -6.27 3.65 20.39
CA SER A 225 -5.82 3.58 21.79
C SER A 225 -5.00 2.32 22.04
N ASN A 226 -5.43 1.18 21.50
CA ASN A 226 -4.72 -0.08 21.62
C ASN A 226 -3.38 -0.06 20.86
N GLU A 227 -3.35 0.51 19.66
CA GLU A 227 -2.11 0.65 18.89
C GLU A 227 -1.10 1.58 19.57
N ILE A 228 -1.55 2.72 20.11
CA ILE A 228 -0.71 3.63 20.91
C ILE A 228 -0.15 2.88 22.14
N ARG A 229 -0.98 2.16 22.91
CA ARG A 229 -0.50 1.38 24.07
C ARG A 229 0.53 0.34 23.68
N LYS A 230 0.26 -0.45 22.63
CA LYS A 230 1.20 -1.48 22.13
C LYS A 230 2.56 -0.87 21.81
N PHE A 231 2.55 0.25 21.09
CA PHE A 231 3.77 0.96 20.73
C PHE A 231 4.53 1.46 21.96
N MET A 232 3.86 2.17 22.87
CA MET A 232 4.50 2.77 24.03
C MET A 232 5.05 1.73 25.03
N ILE A 233 4.37 0.59 25.17
CA ILE A 233 4.84 -0.54 25.99
C ILE A 233 6.02 -1.25 25.32
N GLY A 234 6.02 -1.38 23.98
CA GLY A 234 7.13 -1.93 23.20
C GLY A 234 8.39 -1.05 23.28
N ALA A 235 8.25 0.26 23.07
CA ALA A 235 9.34 1.24 23.15
C ALA A 235 10.00 1.28 24.54
N SER A 236 9.25 0.98 25.61
CA SER A 236 9.78 0.88 26.97
C SER A 236 10.70 -0.33 27.19
N LYS A 237 10.63 -1.35 26.33
CA LYS A 237 11.44 -2.59 26.41
C LYS A 237 12.67 -2.58 25.50
N GLU A 238 12.69 -1.73 24.48
CA GLU A 238 13.71 -1.71 23.43
C GLU A 238 14.80 -0.64 23.62
N GLY A 239 15.22 -0.38 24.86
CA GLY A 239 16.45 0.37 25.16
C GLY A 239 17.76 -0.31 24.68
N VAL A 240 17.70 -1.20 23.68
CA VAL A 240 18.83 -1.90 23.08
C VAL A 240 18.66 -1.88 21.56
N ASN A 241 19.52 -1.10 20.89
CA ASN A 241 19.62 -0.93 19.44
C ASN A 241 19.48 -2.25 18.64
N HIS A 242 18.73 -2.20 17.54
CA HIS A 242 19.13 -2.86 16.29
C HIS A 242 18.77 -2.02 15.04
N PRO A 243 19.69 -1.91 14.07
CA PRO A 243 19.47 -1.17 12.84
C PRO A 243 18.78 -2.03 11.77
N GLY A 244 17.84 -1.42 11.05
CA GLY A 244 17.43 -1.83 9.71
C GLY A 244 16.23 -2.76 9.64
N ASP A 245 15.09 -2.23 9.17
CA ASP A 245 14.44 -2.69 7.95
C ASP A 245 13.17 -1.86 7.72
N THR A 246 13.21 -0.88 6.83
CA THR A 246 11.99 -0.26 6.29
C THR A 246 12.16 0.01 4.80
N SER A 247 11.71 -0.94 3.99
CA SER A 247 11.25 -0.76 2.62
C SER A 247 10.87 -2.14 2.08
N ILE A 248 9.58 -2.49 2.16
CA ILE A 248 9.02 -3.50 1.26
C ILE A 248 8.86 -2.83 -0.09
#